data_AF-X6L9Y8-F1
#
_entry.id   AF-X6L9Y8-F1
#
_cell.length_a   1.000
_cell.length_b   1.000
_cell.length_c   1.000
_cell.angle_alpha   90.00
_cell.angle_beta   90.00
_cell.angle_gamma   90.00
#
_symmetry.space_group_name_H-M   'P 1'
#
loop_
_entity.id
_entity.type
_entity.pdbx_description
1 polymer ?
#
loop_
_entity_poly.entity_id
_entity_poly.type
_entity_poly.pdbx_seq_one_letter_code
_entity_poly.pdbx_strand_id
1 'polypeptide(L)'
;LHKNTNKYDGLIIIICGHGRKGNMLVTSDGNSLSIDKIRKTFNCHEMESFKDFPKIFIVDVCRGESVPTAHKITMRGTNINQDISLYGHSDDGFLTIWSTTRGHQVADFSLLSNCMTKVIKSKYKSGYPLKKIYS
;
A
#
# COMPACT_ATOMS: atom_id res chain seq x y z
N LEU A 1 2.26 -26.91 13.02
CA LEU A 1 1.94 -25.89 12.01
C LEU A 1 0.69 -26.34 11.24
N HIS A 2 -0.35 -25.50 11.16
CA HIS A 2 -1.45 -25.73 10.24
C HIS A 2 -0.93 -25.62 8.80
N LYS A 3 -1.19 -26.63 7.96
CA LYS A 3 -0.90 -26.53 6.52
C LYS A 3 -1.75 -25.43 5.91
N ASN A 4 -1.17 -24.63 5.00
CA ASN A 4 -1.90 -23.72 4.11
C ASN A 4 -2.74 -24.54 3.10
N THR A 5 -3.81 -25.18 3.58
CA THR A 5 -4.65 -26.09 2.77
C THR A 5 -5.26 -25.39 1.57
N ASN A 6 -5.46 -24.07 1.68
CA ASN A 6 -6.08 -23.24 0.66
C ASN A 6 -5.06 -22.61 -0.31
N LYS A 7 -3.76 -22.89 -0.14
CA LYS A 7 -2.66 -22.42 -1.01
C LYS A 7 -2.73 -20.92 -1.30
N TYR A 8 -2.87 -20.10 -0.26
CA TYR A 8 -2.75 -18.65 -0.42
C TYR A 8 -1.32 -18.27 -0.80
N ASP A 9 -1.18 -17.50 -1.89
CA ASP A 9 0.11 -17.06 -2.43
C ASP A 9 0.37 -15.55 -2.23
N GLY A 10 -0.43 -14.89 -1.39
CA GLY A 10 -0.32 -13.44 -1.18
C GLY A 10 -1.37 -12.89 -0.23
N LEU A 11 -1.16 -11.62 0.17
CA LEU A 11 -2.03 -10.88 1.07
C LEU A 11 -2.31 -9.49 0.49
N ILE A 12 -3.58 -9.10 0.44
CA ILE A 12 -4.00 -7.73 0.12
C ILE A 12 -4.79 -7.18 1.30
N ILE A 13 -4.36 -6.05 1.84
CA ILE A 13 -5.03 -5.32 2.91
C ILE A 13 -5.43 -3.95 2.38
N ILE A 14 -6.70 -3.63 2.50
CA ILE A 14 -7.26 -2.33 2.13
C ILE A 14 -7.75 -1.65 3.41
N ILE A 15 -7.21 -0.46 3.70
CA ILE A 15 -7.57 0.34 4.87
C ILE A 15 -8.17 1.64 4.36
N CYS A 16 -9.46 1.86 4.63
CA CYS A 16 -10.16 3.09 4.28
C CYS A 16 -10.76 3.70 5.55
N GLY A 17 -10.64 5.01 5.71
CA GLY A 17 -11.26 5.71 6.84
C GLY A 17 -10.63 7.06 7.13
N HIS A 18 -10.98 7.62 8.29
CA HIS A 18 -10.37 8.84 8.75
C HIS A 18 -8.95 8.58 9.24
N GLY A 19 -8.03 9.47 8.87
CA GLY A 19 -6.66 9.39 9.35
C GLY A 19 -6.20 10.68 9.99
N ARG A 20 -5.13 10.58 10.78
CA ARG A 20 -4.48 11.71 11.46
C ARG A 20 -2.99 11.73 11.12
N LYS A 21 -2.33 12.83 11.50
CA LYS A 21 -0.87 12.97 11.40
C LYS A 21 -0.18 11.75 12.04
N GLY A 22 0.86 11.24 11.37
CA GLY A 22 1.64 10.10 11.89
C GLY A 22 1.10 8.72 11.50
N ASN A 23 0.48 8.58 10.33
CA ASN A 23 -0.02 7.29 9.81
C ASN A 23 -1.03 6.62 10.77
N MET A 24 -1.93 7.41 11.35
CA MET A 24 -2.94 6.91 12.28
C MET A 24 -4.27 6.73 11.56
N LEU A 25 -4.92 5.59 11.78
CA LEU A 25 -6.33 5.33 11.45
C LEU A 25 -7.18 5.69 12.67
N VAL A 26 -8.22 6.51 12.48
CA VAL A 26 -9.21 6.81 13.51
C VAL A 26 -10.30 5.74 13.47
N THR A 27 -10.54 5.11 14.61
CA THR A 27 -11.55 4.06 14.78
C THR A 27 -12.92 4.66 15.14
N SER A 28 -13.99 3.87 15.02
CA SER A 28 -15.37 4.32 15.24
C SER A 28 -15.66 4.76 16.68
N ASP A 29 -14.87 4.30 17.64
CA ASP A 29 -14.88 4.72 19.05
C ASP A 29 -14.07 6.01 19.29
N GLY A 30 -13.54 6.64 18.23
CA GLY A 30 -12.73 7.86 18.31
C GLY A 30 -11.27 7.64 18.68
N ASN A 31 -10.86 6.39 18.95
CA ASN A 31 -9.46 6.05 19.21
C ASN A 31 -8.62 6.10 17.94
N SER A 32 -7.29 5.93 18.08
CA SER A 32 -6.35 5.96 16.96
C SER A 32 -5.45 4.72 16.98
N LEU A 33 -5.32 4.08 15.82
CA LEU A 33 -4.48 2.92 15.59
C LEU A 33 -3.40 3.22 14.56
N SER A 34 -2.15 2.91 14.88
CA SER A 34 -1.03 3.08 13.94
C SER A 34 -1.14 2.08 12.80
N ILE A 35 -1.18 2.58 11.57
CA ILE A 35 -1.13 1.76 10.36
C ILE A 35 0.23 1.07 10.24
N ASP A 36 1.30 1.72 10.70
CA ASP A 36 2.63 1.12 10.73
C ASP A 36 2.67 -0.10 11.68
N LYS A 37 1.91 -0.05 12.79
CA LYS A 37 1.73 -1.21 13.69
C LYS A 37 0.94 -2.34 13.02
N ILE A 38 -0.14 -2.03 12.30
CA ILE A 38 -0.88 -3.04 11.51
C ILE A 38 0.05 -3.71 10.50
N ARG A 39 0.84 -2.92 9.75
CA ARG A 39 1.80 -3.44 8.76
C ARG A 39 2.82 -4.37 9.41
N LYS A 40 3.36 -3.98 10.58
CA LYS A 40 4.36 -4.78 11.30
C LYS A 40 3.85 -6.16 11.69
N THR A 41 2.57 -6.30 12.03
CA THR A 41 1.95 -7.59 12.36
C THR A 41 2.07 -8.63 11.23
N PHE A 42 2.24 -8.20 9.98
CA PHE A 42 2.36 -9.07 8.81
C PHE A 42 3.79 -9.20 8.29
N ASN A 43 4.80 -8.75 9.04
CA ASN A 43 6.19 -8.87 8.61
C ASN A 43 6.66 -10.34 8.70
N CYS A 44 7.86 -10.60 8.17
CA CYS A 44 8.41 -11.96 8.10
C CYS A 44 8.73 -12.60 9.47
N HIS A 45 8.78 -11.82 10.55
CA HIS A 45 9.08 -12.29 11.90
C HIS A 45 7.81 -12.54 12.72
N GLU A 46 6.85 -11.61 12.66
CA GLU A 46 5.57 -11.68 13.38
C GLU A 46 4.62 -12.68 12.71
N MET A 47 4.70 -12.85 11.38
CA MET A 47 3.85 -13.76 10.62
C MET A 47 4.64 -14.53 9.56
N GLU A 48 5.40 -15.52 10.02
CA GLU A 48 6.28 -16.37 9.19
C GLU A 48 5.55 -17.02 8.00
N SER A 49 4.25 -17.33 8.15
CA SER A 49 3.42 -17.88 7.06
C SER A 49 3.32 -16.98 5.82
N PHE A 50 3.62 -15.67 5.95
CA PHE A 50 3.66 -14.74 4.84
C PHE A 50 5.07 -14.26 4.48
N LYS A 51 6.13 -14.84 5.07
CA LYS A 51 7.51 -14.38 4.87
C LYS A 51 7.88 -14.20 3.40
N ASP A 52 7.60 -15.21 2.57
CA ASP A 52 8.01 -15.24 1.16
C ASP A 52 6.87 -14.90 0.17
N PHE A 53 5.75 -14.38 0.68
CA PHE A 53 4.59 -14.02 -0.15
C PHE A 53 4.45 -12.50 -0.32
N PRO A 54 3.98 -12.00 -1.48
CA PRO A 54 3.68 -10.59 -1.67
C PRO A 54 2.58 -10.09 -0.72
N LYS A 55 2.82 -8.96 -0.09
CA LYS A 55 1.92 -8.27 0.85
C LYS A 55 1.62 -6.87 0.33
N ILE A 56 0.40 -6.63 -0.11
CA ILE A 56 -0.02 -5.36 -0.72
C ILE A 56 -0.92 -4.61 0.26
N PHE A 57 -0.51 -3.42 0.63
CA PHE A 57 -1.28 -2.49 1.45
C PHE A 57 -1.80 -1.36 0.56
N ILE A 58 -3.11 -1.16 0.55
CA ILE A 58 -3.76 -0.02 -0.08
C ILE A 58 -4.37 0.80 1.05
N VAL A 59 -3.86 2.01 1.26
CA VAL A 59 -4.24 2.82 2.41
C VAL A 59 -4.83 4.14 1.94
N ASP A 60 -6.13 4.27 2.13
CA ASP A 60 -6.93 5.44 1.78
C ASP A 60 -7.40 6.18 3.04
N VAL A 61 -6.48 6.97 3.60
CA VAL A 61 -6.73 7.78 4.80
C VAL A 61 -6.01 9.13 4.68
N CYS A 62 -6.51 10.15 5.40
CA CYS A 62 -5.79 11.41 5.57
C CYS A 62 -4.51 11.22 6.39
N ARG A 63 -3.46 11.99 6.09
CA ARG A 63 -2.16 11.92 6.81
C ARG A 63 -1.75 13.25 7.44
N GLY A 64 -2.69 14.16 7.59
CA GLY A 64 -2.55 15.46 8.22
C GLY A 64 -3.64 16.41 7.73
N GLU A 65 -3.44 17.69 7.99
CA GLU A 65 -4.46 18.73 7.80
C GLU A 65 -4.15 19.68 6.64
N SER A 66 -2.96 19.60 6.02
CA SER A 66 -2.60 20.52 4.95
C SER A 66 -3.37 20.21 3.66
N VAL A 67 -3.89 21.26 3.03
CA VAL A 67 -4.47 21.17 1.68
C VAL A 67 -3.32 21.09 0.68
N PRO A 68 -3.28 20.09 -0.22
CA PRO A 68 -2.21 19.98 -1.22
C PRO A 68 -2.17 21.21 -2.13
N THR A 69 -1.00 21.86 -2.24
CA THR A 69 -0.81 22.95 -3.20
C THR A 69 -0.46 22.34 -4.56
N ALA A 70 -1.36 22.47 -5.53
CA ALA A 70 -1.16 21.93 -6.88
C ALA A 70 -0.04 22.69 -7.60
N HIS A 71 0.97 21.96 -8.07
CA HIS A 71 2.04 22.48 -8.93
C HIS A 71 2.21 21.54 -10.14
N LYS A 72 2.43 22.11 -11.32
CA LYS A 72 2.67 21.34 -12.56
C LYS A 72 4.00 20.58 -12.43
N ILE A 73 3.95 19.26 -12.56
CA ILE A 73 5.15 18.41 -12.63
C ILE A 73 5.27 17.87 -14.06
N THR A 74 6.46 18.00 -14.67
CA THR A 74 6.83 17.32 -15.92
C THR A 74 7.48 15.99 -15.57
N MET A 75 6.91 14.86 -16.01
CA MET A 75 7.50 13.54 -15.77
C MET A 75 8.81 13.38 -16.56
N ARG A 76 9.91 13.09 -15.86
CA ARG A 76 11.15 12.56 -16.47
C ARG A 76 11.24 11.07 -16.18
N GLY A 77 11.20 10.25 -17.23
CA GLY A 77 11.55 8.84 -17.14
C GLY A 77 13.04 8.63 -17.46
N THR A 78 13.69 7.71 -16.78
CA THR A 78 14.96 7.13 -17.27
C THR A 78 15.17 5.72 -16.72
N ASN A 79 15.55 4.82 -17.62
CA ASN A 79 15.89 3.41 -17.38
C ASN A 79 17.14 3.26 -16.50
N ILE A 80 17.21 2.20 -15.70
CA ILE A 80 18.49 1.58 -15.31
C ILE A 80 18.29 0.09 -14.97
N ASN A 81 19.09 -0.75 -15.64
CA ASN A 81 19.34 -2.14 -15.29
C ASN A 81 20.49 -2.19 -14.28
N GLN A 82 20.36 -2.95 -13.18
CA GLN A 82 21.50 -3.53 -12.46
C GLN A 82 21.02 -4.59 -11.47
N ASP A 83 21.58 -5.80 -11.58
CA ASP A 83 21.47 -6.86 -10.59
C ASP A 83 22.36 -6.52 -9.38
N ILE A 84 21.78 -6.56 -8.17
CA ILE A 84 22.50 -6.38 -6.90
C ILE A 84 22.04 -7.48 -5.93
N SER A 85 22.99 -8.14 -5.28
CA SER A 85 22.74 -9.16 -4.25
C SER A 85 21.92 -8.59 -3.08
N LEU A 86 20.75 -9.17 -2.80
CA LEU A 86 19.83 -8.74 -1.75
C LEU A 86 20.17 -9.40 -0.40
N TYR A 87 20.64 -8.60 0.56
CA TYR A 87 20.41 -8.91 1.97
C TYR A 87 18.95 -8.59 2.27
N GLY A 88 18.19 -9.59 2.73
CA GLY A 88 16.76 -9.42 2.98
C GLY A 88 16.48 -8.56 4.22
N HIS A 89 15.64 -7.54 4.08
CA HIS A 89 15.17 -6.71 5.18
C HIS A 89 13.85 -7.27 5.75
N SER A 90 13.54 -6.97 7.01
CA SER A 90 12.29 -7.43 7.66
C SER A 90 11.01 -6.91 6.97
N ASP A 91 11.16 -5.91 6.13
CA ASP A 91 10.10 -5.23 5.36
C ASP A 91 10.01 -5.73 3.91
N ASP A 92 10.70 -6.82 3.58
CA ASP A 92 10.68 -7.39 2.23
C ASP A 92 9.30 -7.96 1.86
N GLY A 93 8.97 -7.81 0.58
CA GLY A 93 7.70 -8.28 0.02
C GLY A 93 6.50 -7.38 0.31
N PHE A 94 6.68 -6.21 0.92
CA PHE A 94 5.62 -5.21 1.06
C PHE A 94 5.57 -4.23 -0.12
N LEU A 95 4.38 -4.06 -0.70
CA LEU A 95 4.03 -2.93 -1.56
C LEU A 95 2.98 -2.11 -0.83
N THR A 96 3.25 -0.82 -0.57
CA THR A 96 2.26 0.07 0.06
C THR A 96 1.90 1.22 -0.88
N ILE A 97 0.60 1.35 -1.19
CA ILE A 97 0.04 2.43 -1.99
C ILE A 97 -0.77 3.33 -1.05
N TRP A 98 -0.37 4.59 -0.95
CA TRP A 98 -1.06 5.60 -0.14
C TRP A 98 -1.88 6.54 -1.03
N SER A 99 -3.11 6.88 -0.64
CA SER A 99 -3.89 7.92 -1.34
C SER A 99 -3.33 9.33 -1.13
N THR A 100 -2.55 9.54 -0.06
CA THR A 100 -2.01 10.85 0.34
C THR A 100 -0.53 10.82 0.70
N THR A 101 0.13 11.94 0.44
CA THR A 101 1.44 12.25 1.01
C THR A 101 1.30 12.62 2.48
N ARG A 102 2.38 12.41 3.26
CA ARG A 102 2.39 12.78 4.69
C ARG A 102 2.04 14.26 4.86
N GLY A 103 1.27 14.57 5.89
CA GLY A 103 0.85 15.94 6.22
C GLY A 103 -0.44 16.40 5.55
N HIS A 104 -0.89 15.74 4.49
CA HIS A 104 -1.97 16.25 3.65
C HIS A 104 -3.32 15.56 3.90
N GLN A 105 -4.41 16.29 3.65
CA GLN A 105 -5.77 15.74 3.59
C GLN A 105 -6.02 15.02 2.25
N VAL A 106 -6.96 14.07 2.28
CA VAL A 106 -7.55 13.50 1.06
C VAL A 106 -8.61 14.48 0.56
N ALA A 107 -8.44 15.02 -0.65
CA ALA A 107 -9.42 15.95 -1.22
C ALA A 107 -10.72 15.24 -1.67
N ASP A 108 -10.63 13.97 -2.05
CA ASP A 108 -11.76 13.13 -2.44
C ASP A 108 -11.49 11.67 -2.03
N PHE A 109 -12.17 11.19 -0.99
CA PHE A 109 -12.05 9.84 -0.43
C PHE A 109 -12.38 8.72 -1.42
N SER A 110 -12.94 9.04 -2.60
CA SER A 110 -13.29 8.06 -3.62
C SER A 110 -12.30 8.03 -4.79
N LEU A 111 -11.42 9.04 -4.93
CA LEU A 111 -10.60 9.19 -6.13
C LEU A 111 -9.60 8.04 -6.28
N LEU A 112 -8.94 7.62 -5.19
CA LEU A 112 -8.00 6.49 -5.25
C LEU A 112 -8.72 5.20 -5.60
N SER A 113 -9.82 4.88 -4.91
CA SER A 113 -10.57 3.64 -5.12
C SER A 113 -11.19 3.57 -6.53
N ASN A 114 -11.72 4.68 -7.03
CA ASN A 114 -12.26 4.79 -8.39
C ASN A 114 -11.17 4.66 -9.45
N CYS A 115 -10.04 5.35 -9.28
CA CYS A 115 -8.89 5.25 -10.19
C CYS A 115 -8.32 3.83 -10.21
N MET A 116 -8.08 3.22 -9.05
CA MET A 116 -7.61 1.83 -8.96
C MET A 116 -8.60 0.87 -9.61
N THR A 117 -9.89 1.00 -9.32
CA THR A 117 -10.92 0.15 -9.92
C THR A 117 -10.94 0.26 -11.44
N LYS A 118 -10.84 1.48 -11.98
CA LYS A 118 -10.77 1.73 -13.43
C LYS A 118 -9.50 1.15 -14.05
N VAL A 119 -8.33 1.38 -13.42
CA VAL A 119 -7.04 0.88 -13.91
C VAL A 119 -7.02 -0.64 -13.88
N ILE A 120 -7.40 -1.27 -12.76
CA ILE A 120 -7.48 -2.72 -12.65
C ILE A 120 -8.45 -3.26 -13.69
N LYS A 121 -9.69 -2.77 -13.77
CA LYS A 121 -10.66 -3.27 -14.78
C LYS A 121 -10.19 -3.09 -16.23
N SER A 122 -9.47 -2.01 -16.55
CA SER A 122 -8.99 -1.74 -17.92
C SER A 122 -7.69 -2.45 -18.29
N LYS A 123 -6.79 -2.65 -17.33
CA LYS A 123 -5.46 -3.24 -17.54
C LYS A 123 -5.40 -4.72 -17.19
N TYR A 124 -6.33 -5.22 -16.38
CA TYR A 124 -6.45 -6.63 -16.04
C TYR A 124 -7.13 -7.45 -17.15
N LYS A 125 -6.72 -7.19 -18.41
CA LYS A 125 -6.91 -8.12 -19.51
C LYS A 125 -5.53 -8.76 -19.80
N SER A 126 -5.43 -10.04 -19.44
CA SER A 126 -4.32 -11.00 -19.60
C SER A 126 -2.89 -10.53 -19.27
N GLY A 127 -2.32 -11.11 -18.21
CA GLY A 127 -0.87 -11.40 -18.12
C GLY A 127 0.06 -10.31 -17.58
N TYR A 128 -0.43 -9.10 -17.30
CA TYR A 128 0.41 -8.04 -16.75
C TYR A 128 0.63 -8.20 -15.23
N PRO A 129 1.88 -8.31 -14.74
CA PRO A 129 2.16 -8.31 -13.30
C PRO A 129 1.70 -7.00 -12.66
N LEU A 130 1.16 -7.05 -11.44
CA LEU A 130 0.76 -5.87 -10.65
C LEU A 130 1.85 -4.78 -10.59
N LYS A 131 3.14 -5.18 -10.53
CA LYS A 131 4.28 -4.26 -10.58
C LYS A 131 4.25 -3.34 -11.82
N LYS A 132 3.84 -3.85 -12.99
CA LYS A 132 3.76 -3.09 -14.26
C LYS A 132 2.50 -2.24 -14.38
N ILE A 133 1.50 -2.43 -13.52
CA ILE A 133 0.27 -1.62 -13.52
C ILE A 133 0.50 -0.30 -12.78
N TYR A 134 1.41 -0.29 -11.81
CA TYR A 134 1.67 0.86 -10.93
C TYR A 134 3.08 1.47 -11.09
N SER A 135 3.92 0.97 -12.02
CA SER A 135 5.22 1.56 -12.40
C SER A 135 5.07 2.49 -13.61
#